data_AF-A0A2P1UMI7-F1
#
_entry.id   AF-A0A2P1UMI7-F1
#
_cell.length_a   1.000
_cell.length_b   1.000
_cell.length_c   1.000
_cell.angle_alpha   90.00
_cell.angle_beta   90.00
_cell.angle_gamma   90.00
#
_symmetry.space_group_name_H-M   'P 1'
#
loop_
_entity.id
_entity.type
_entity.pdbx_description
1 polymer ?
#
loop_
_entity_poly.entity_id
_entity_poly.type
_entity_poly.pdbx_seq_one_letter_code
_entity_poly.pdbx_strand_id
1 'polypeptide(L)'
;MPTYLNTSLIVLHQLPETPETLWLRLLGRGGTRSRAIDELEALSSNHPFKSAALKLLYNLSRNLQALPKRTQEESKFIMRLAPLYEQDREKAIQQEEAIGLQQGEANLLLRLLNRRFSQLPSHITETIQKLTVEQLEDLGEALLDFKSQADLINWLNQA
;
A
#
# COMPACT_ATOMS: atom_id res chain seq x y z
N MET A 1 27.04 11.93 -32.79
CA MET A 1 26.27 12.49 -31.66
C MET A 1 25.01 11.64 -31.48
N PRO A 2 24.66 11.15 -30.28
CA PRO A 2 23.52 10.25 -30.10
C PRO A 2 22.18 10.99 -30.19
N THR A 3 21.23 10.39 -30.91
CA THR A 3 20.00 11.00 -31.45
C THR A 3 18.78 10.95 -30.51
N TYR A 4 18.96 11.10 -29.18
CA TYR A 4 17.87 10.83 -28.22
C TYR A 4 17.82 11.72 -26.97
N LEU A 5 18.44 12.91 -26.99
CA LEU A 5 18.25 13.90 -25.91
C LEU A 5 17.40 15.07 -26.41
N ASN A 6 16.08 14.89 -26.42
CA ASN A 6 15.15 16.00 -26.61
C ASN A 6 14.93 16.68 -25.26
N THR A 7 15.52 17.86 -25.07
CA THR A 7 15.21 18.71 -23.92
C THR A 7 13.95 19.52 -24.22
N SER A 8 12.87 19.27 -23.49
CA SER A 8 11.60 19.99 -23.62
C SER A 8 11.35 20.83 -22.37
N LEU A 9 11.03 22.12 -22.56
CA LEU A 9 10.64 23.03 -21.48
C LEU A 9 9.15 22.81 -21.17
N ILE A 10 8.82 22.43 -19.93
CA ILE A 10 7.43 22.21 -19.51
C ILE A 10 6.99 23.37 -18.63
N VAL A 11 5.87 24.00 -18.99
CA VAL A 11 5.24 25.07 -18.20
C VAL A 11 4.20 24.45 -17.27
N LEU A 12 4.53 24.31 -15.99
CA LEU A 12 3.71 23.58 -15.01
C LEU A 12 2.28 24.11 -14.87
N HIS A 13 2.06 25.43 -15.05
CA HIS A 13 0.74 26.04 -14.92
C HIS A 13 -0.15 25.89 -16.17
N GLN A 14 0.37 25.37 -17.28
CA GLN A 14 -0.37 25.09 -18.52
C GLN A 14 -0.67 23.59 -18.69
N LEU A 15 -0.24 22.75 -17.73
CA LEU A 15 -0.52 21.33 -17.76
C LEU A 15 -2.03 21.08 -17.52
N PRO A 16 -2.66 20.16 -18.28
CA PRO A 16 -4.05 19.81 -18.06
C PRO A 16 -4.24 19.18 -16.68
N GLU A 17 -5.40 19.36 -16.06
CA GLU A 17 -5.73 18.81 -14.74
C GLU A 17 -6.12 17.32 -14.87
N THR A 18 -5.11 16.47 -15.06
CA THR A 18 -5.29 15.02 -15.16
C THR A 18 -4.33 14.29 -14.20
N PRO A 19 -4.64 13.03 -13.82
CA PRO A 19 -3.78 12.23 -12.94
C PRO A 19 -2.35 12.08 -13.45
N GLU A 20 -2.15 12.06 -14.78
CA GLU A 20 -0.84 11.89 -15.42
C GLU A 20 0.08 13.11 -15.24
N THR A 21 -0.50 14.30 -15.10
CA THR A 21 0.25 15.55 -14.90
C THR A 21 0.32 15.98 -13.44
N LEU A 22 -0.42 15.28 -12.56
CA LEU A 22 -0.55 15.59 -11.15
C LEU A 22 0.81 15.71 -10.47
N TRP A 23 1.72 14.78 -10.77
CA TRP A 23 3.08 14.79 -10.21
C TRP A 23 3.85 16.06 -10.54
N LEU A 24 3.75 16.51 -11.80
CA LEU A 24 4.42 17.71 -12.27
C LEU A 24 3.80 18.97 -11.64
N ARG A 25 2.47 19.00 -11.50
CA ARG A 25 1.75 20.12 -10.87
C ARG A 25 2.03 20.26 -9.38
N LEU A 26 2.24 19.15 -8.66
CA LEU A 26 2.66 19.14 -7.25
C LEU A 26 4.03 19.80 -7.03
N LEU A 27 4.94 19.70 -8.01
CA LEU A 27 6.25 20.36 -7.98
C LEU A 27 6.20 21.85 -8.32
N GLY A 28 5.07 22.34 -8.84
CA GLY A 28 4.83 23.77 -9.12
C GLY A 28 4.76 24.62 -7.85
N ARG A 29 4.39 25.90 -7.98
CA ARG A 29 4.18 26.81 -6.83
C ARG A 29 2.79 27.46 -6.92
N GLY A 30 2.34 28.05 -5.83
CA GLY A 30 1.09 28.80 -5.74
C GLY A 30 -0.15 27.94 -6.02
N GLY A 31 -1.10 28.50 -6.76
CA GLY A 31 -2.41 27.88 -7.01
C GLY A 31 -2.37 26.58 -7.81
N THR A 32 -1.33 26.34 -8.61
CA THR A 32 -1.15 25.06 -9.33
C THR A 32 -0.87 23.91 -8.36
N ARG A 33 -0.03 24.17 -7.35
CA ARG A 33 0.27 23.19 -6.30
C ARG A 33 -0.94 22.94 -5.40
N SER A 34 -1.66 24.01 -5.02
CA SER A 34 -2.86 23.86 -4.16
C SER A 34 -3.90 22.94 -4.80
N ARG A 35 -4.25 23.20 -6.07
CA ARG A 35 -5.20 22.36 -6.83
C ARG A 35 -4.71 20.92 -6.98
N ALA A 36 -3.42 20.73 -7.18
CA ALA A 36 -2.81 19.41 -7.24
C ALA A 36 -2.88 18.67 -5.89
N ILE A 37 -2.79 19.37 -4.75
CA ILE A 37 -3.01 18.77 -3.43
C ILE A 37 -4.49 18.41 -3.25
N ASP A 38 -5.42 19.27 -3.66
CA ASP A 38 -6.86 18.98 -3.60
C ASP A 38 -7.20 17.71 -4.42
N GLU A 39 -6.60 17.56 -5.60
CA GLU A 39 -6.74 16.36 -6.43
C GLU A 39 -6.09 15.11 -5.79
N LEU A 40 -4.90 15.26 -5.19
CA LEU A 40 -4.24 14.18 -4.44
C LEU A 40 -5.06 13.74 -3.22
N GLU A 41 -5.72 14.68 -2.54
CA GLU A 41 -6.66 14.42 -1.44
C GLU A 41 -7.87 13.63 -1.95
N ALA A 42 -8.42 13.99 -3.12
CA ALA A 42 -9.56 13.31 -3.74
C ALA A 42 -9.26 11.91 -4.31
N LEU A 43 -7.99 11.57 -4.56
CA LEU A 43 -7.62 10.22 -5.01
C LEU A 43 -7.96 9.14 -3.98
N SER A 44 -8.32 7.95 -4.47
CA SER A 44 -8.64 6.81 -3.60
C SER A 44 -7.46 6.43 -2.69
N SER A 45 -7.77 6.01 -1.46
CA SER A 45 -6.76 5.65 -0.46
C SER A 45 -5.91 4.43 -0.86
N ASN A 46 -6.33 3.64 -1.86
CA ASN A 46 -5.63 2.43 -2.30
C ASN A 46 -4.81 2.64 -3.59
N HIS A 47 -4.63 3.90 -4.03
CA HIS A 47 -3.95 4.19 -5.29
C HIS A 47 -2.42 4.20 -5.12
N PRO A 48 -1.65 3.35 -5.83
CA PRO A 48 -0.19 3.26 -5.66
C PRO A 48 0.55 4.58 -5.91
N PHE A 49 0.04 5.40 -6.83
CA PHE A 49 0.61 6.74 -7.06
C PHE A 49 0.42 7.68 -5.87
N LYS A 50 -0.67 7.58 -5.10
CA LYS A 50 -0.94 8.49 -3.96
C LYS A 50 0.09 8.28 -2.86
N SER A 51 0.36 7.03 -2.49
CA SER A 51 1.36 6.70 -1.48
C SER A 51 2.79 7.04 -1.94
N ALA A 52 3.13 6.70 -3.20
CA ALA A 52 4.43 7.08 -3.78
C ALA A 52 4.63 8.60 -3.82
N ALA A 53 3.58 9.33 -4.19
CA ALA A 53 3.57 10.78 -4.22
C ALA A 53 3.75 11.38 -2.82
N LEU A 54 2.94 10.95 -1.84
CA LEU A 54 3.01 11.43 -0.46
C LEU A 54 4.38 11.16 0.16
N LYS A 55 4.98 10.00 -0.08
CA LYS A 55 6.33 9.66 0.41
C LYS A 55 7.39 10.62 -0.14
N LEU A 56 7.38 10.87 -1.44
CA LEU A 56 8.32 11.79 -2.07
C LEU A 56 8.11 13.23 -1.63
N LEU A 57 6.85 13.66 -1.51
CA LEU A 57 6.50 14.98 -0.99
C LEU A 57 6.92 15.16 0.47
N TYR A 58 6.74 14.14 1.31
CA TYR A 58 7.20 14.16 2.69
C TYR A 58 8.72 14.30 2.76
N ASN A 59 9.47 13.55 1.95
CA ASN A 59 10.92 13.67 1.86
C ASN A 59 11.37 15.07 1.42
N LEU A 60 10.71 15.64 0.41
CA LEU A 60 10.94 17.02 -0.02
C LEU A 60 10.63 18.00 1.12
N SER A 61 9.51 17.80 1.81
CA SER A 61 9.08 18.62 2.94
C SER A 61 10.13 18.61 4.06
N ARG A 62 10.71 17.44 4.37
CA ARG A 62 11.80 17.24 5.32
C ARG A 62 13.12 17.89 4.89
N ASN A 63 13.40 17.96 3.60
CA ASN A 63 14.56 18.70 3.08
C ASN A 63 14.34 20.21 3.19
N LEU A 64 13.13 20.69 2.88
CA LEU A 64 12.75 22.09 3.06
C LEU A 64 12.74 22.48 4.55
N GLN A 65 12.32 21.57 5.43
CA GLN A 65 12.88 21.32 6.76
C GLN A 65 14.08 22.16 7.21
N ALA A 66 15.20 21.82 6.57
CA ALA A 66 16.53 22.20 6.97
C ALA A 66 16.93 23.60 6.46
N LEU A 67 16.09 24.26 5.66
CA LEU A 67 16.40 25.57 5.12
C LEU A 67 16.12 26.67 6.16
N PRO A 68 17.09 27.57 6.43
CA PRO A 68 16.97 28.61 7.46
C PRO A 68 16.05 29.78 7.08
N LYS A 69 15.70 29.94 5.81
CA LYS A 69 14.72 30.93 5.32
C LYS A 69 13.62 30.22 4.56
N ARG A 70 12.45 30.09 5.16
CA ARG A 70 11.27 29.53 4.50
C ARG A 70 10.22 30.58 4.19
N THR A 71 9.50 30.35 3.12
CA THR A 71 8.36 31.15 2.71
C THR A 71 7.10 30.70 3.46
N GLN A 72 6.13 31.61 3.62
CA GLN A 72 4.83 31.29 4.20
C GLN A 72 4.08 30.20 3.41
N GLU A 73 4.31 30.15 2.09
CA GLU A 73 3.76 29.12 1.20
C GLU A 73 4.30 27.72 1.53
N GLU A 74 5.61 27.59 1.77
CA GLU A 74 6.23 26.32 2.18
C GLU A 74 5.73 25.85 3.54
N SER A 75 5.53 26.75 4.50
CA SER A 75 4.99 26.40 5.81
C SER A 75 3.56 25.85 5.71
N LYS A 76 2.68 26.55 4.97
CA LYS A 76 1.30 26.09 4.72
C LYS A 76 1.26 24.75 4.00
N PHE A 77 2.15 24.56 3.03
CA PHE A 77 2.28 23.31 2.30
C PHE A 77 2.65 22.13 3.21
N ILE A 78 3.63 22.31 4.10
CA ILE A 78 4.04 21.28 5.06
C ILE A 78 2.90 20.94 6.02
N MET A 79 2.23 21.96 6.57
CA MET A 79 1.10 21.77 7.49
C MET A 79 -0.04 20.97 6.87
N ARG A 80 -0.29 21.15 5.57
CA ARG A 80 -1.35 20.41 4.85
C ARG A 80 -0.93 18.98 4.50
N LEU A 81 0.32 18.76 4.12
CA LEU A 81 0.82 17.44 3.71
C LEU A 81 1.14 16.50 4.86
N ALA A 82 1.63 17.01 5.99
CA ALA A 82 2.02 16.19 7.14
C ALA A 82 0.93 15.21 7.59
N PRO A 83 -0.33 15.65 7.87
CA PRO A 83 -1.38 14.73 8.29
C PRO A 83 -1.78 13.72 7.20
N LEU A 84 -1.72 14.11 5.92
CA LEU A 84 -2.03 13.20 4.81
C LEU A 84 -1.03 12.06 4.71
N TYR A 85 0.25 12.36 4.88
CA TYR A 85 1.30 11.33 4.89
C TYR A 85 1.23 10.43 6.12
N GLU A 86 0.98 11.01 7.31
CA GLU A 86 0.82 10.25 8.54
C GLU A 86 -0.34 9.25 8.43
N GLN A 87 -1.48 9.70 7.93
CA GLN A 87 -2.65 8.84 7.72
C GLN A 87 -2.39 7.72 6.70
N ASP A 88 -1.73 8.02 5.58
CA ASP A 88 -1.38 7.02 4.56
C ASP A 88 -0.42 5.97 5.13
N ARG A 89 0.57 6.42 5.91
CA ARG A 89 1.53 5.55 6.58
C ARG A 89 0.87 4.65 7.64
N GLU A 90 -0.02 5.19 8.47
CA GLU A 90 -0.74 4.40 9.47
C GLU A 90 -1.60 3.30 8.83
N LYS A 91 -2.31 3.62 7.75
CA LYS A 91 -3.08 2.61 6.99
C LYS A 91 -2.18 1.53 6.40
N ALA A 92 -1.03 1.93 5.83
CA ALA A 92 -0.08 0.97 5.29
C ALA A 92 0.45 0.02 6.38
N ILE A 93 0.77 0.53 7.57
CA ILE A 93 1.21 -0.29 8.70
C ILE A 93 0.12 -1.27 9.12
N GLN A 94 -1.13 -0.81 9.28
CA GLN A 94 -2.25 -1.68 9.64
C GLN A 94 -2.47 -2.79 8.60
N GLN A 95 -2.36 -2.47 7.32
CA GLN A 95 -2.44 -3.47 6.25
C GLN A 95 -1.29 -4.46 6.30
N GLU A 96 -0.06 -4.00 6.50
CA GLU A 96 1.12 -4.85 6.63
C GLU A 96 1.03 -5.78 7.85
N GLU A 97 0.53 -5.28 8.98
CA GLU A 97 0.28 -6.09 10.18
C GLU A 97 -0.77 -7.17 9.93
N ALA A 98 -1.88 -6.82 9.27
CA ALA A 98 -2.93 -7.78 8.93
C ALA A 98 -2.44 -8.87 7.96
N ILE A 99 -1.67 -8.49 6.93
CA ILE A 99 -1.06 -9.43 5.99
C ILE A 99 -0.04 -10.33 6.72
N GLY A 100 0.77 -9.74 7.61
CA GLY A 100 1.76 -10.47 8.40
C GLY A 100 1.12 -11.51 9.33
N LEU A 101 -0.01 -11.15 9.97
CA LEU A 101 -0.78 -12.05 10.81
C LEU A 101 -1.34 -13.23 10.00
N GLN A 102 -2.05 -12.93 8.91
CA GLN A 102 -2.62 -13.94 8.00
C GLN A 102 -1.55 -14.90 7.48
N GLN A 103 -0.41 -14.38 7.02
CA GLN A 103 0.71 -15.20 6.54
C GLN A 103 1.31 -16.04 7.67
N GLY A 104 1.42 -15.49 8.87
CA GLY A 104 1.93 -16.20 10.05
C GLY A 104 1.07 -17.42 10.41
N GLU A 105 -0.24 -17.22 10.49
CA GLU A 105 -1.22 -18.27 10.80
C GLU A 105 -1.31 -19.32 9.71
N ALA A 106 -1.41 -18.90 8.44
CA ALA A 106 -1.41 -19.82 7.31
C ALA A 106 -0.15 -20.69 7.29
N ASN A 107 1.03 -20.09 7.52
CA ASN A 107 2.28 -20.84 7.58
C ASN A 107 2.33 -21.82 8.76
N LEU A 108 1.79 -21.44 9.92
CA LEU A 108 1.71 -22.34 11.08
C LEU A 108 0.80 -23.53 10.78
N LEU A 109 -0.41 -23.28 10.27
CA LEU A 109 -1.37 -24.32 9.92
C LEU A 109 -0.83 -25.26 8.85
N LEU A 110 -0.19 -24.71 7.81
CA LEU A 110 0.46 -25.52 6.78
C LEU A 110 1.55 -26.42 7.36
N ARG A 111 2.35 -25.95 8.33
CA ARG A 111 3.35 -26.79 9.01
C ARG A 111 2.69 -27.90 9.82
N LEU A 112 1.61 -27.60 10.54
CA LEU A 112 0.87 -28.60 11.34
C LEU A 112 0.22 -29.65 10.44
N LEU A 113 -0.44 -29.21 9.38
CA LEU A 113 -1.09 -30.09 8.40
C LEU A 113 -0.07 -30.98 7.68
N ASN A 114 1.05 -30.42 7.23
CA ASN A 114 2.11 -31.21 6.60
C ASN A 114 2.72 -32.24 7.56
N ARG A 115 2.81 -31.92 8.86
CA ARG A 115 3.28 -32.87 9.87
C ARG A 115 2.26 -33.99 10.13
N ARG A 116 0.96 -33.69 10.07
CA ARG A 116 -0.12 -34.64 10.38
C ARG A 116 -0.49 -35.53 9.21
N PHE A 117 -0.62 -34.96 8.02
CA PHE A 117 -1.14 -35.62 6.83
C PHE A 117 -0.08 -35.88 5.75
N SER A 118 1.21 -35.67 6.07
CA SER A 118 2.33 -35.66 5.11
C SER A 118 2.18 -34.55 4.06
N GLN A 119 2.95 -34.60 2.98
CA GLN A 119 3.08 -33.48 2.05
C GLN A 119 1.74 -33.15 1.37
N LEU A 120 1.21 -31.96 1.67
CA LEU A 120 -0.03 -31.47 1.09
C LEU A 120 0.17 -31.10 -0.39
N PRO A 121 -0.85 -31.33 -1.24
CA PRO A 121 -0.85 -30.83 -2.61
C PRO A 121 -0.74 -29.30 -2.68
N SER A 122 -0.12 -28.79 -3.75
CA SER A 122 0.11 -27.36 -3.98
C SER A 122 -1.19 -26.55 -3.95
N HIS A 123 -2.26 -27.06 -4.56
CA HIS A 123 -3.55 -26.38 -4.62
C HIS A 123 -4.17 -26.16 -3.22
N ILE A 124 -4.03 -27.13 -2.30
CA ILE A 124 -4.51 -26.98 -0.91
C ILE A 124 -3.70 -25.90 -0.20
N THR A 125 -2.39 -25.89 -0.43
CA THR A 125 -1.49 -24.90 0.18
C THR A 125 -1.85 -23.48 -0.27
N GLU A 126 -2.11 -23.29 -1.57
CA GLU A 126 -2.53 -22.01 -2.13
C GLU A 126 -3.91 -21.55 -1.64
N THR A 127 -4.85 -22.49 -1.44
CA THR A 127 -6.16 -22.15 -0.88
C THR A 127 -6.01 -21.65 0.56
N ILE A 128 -5.25 -22.36 1.40
CA ILE A 128 -5.04 -21.98 2.79
C ILE A 128 -4.36 -20.60 2.90
N GLN A 129 -3.39 -20.30 2.04
CA GLN A 129 -2.73 -18.98 2.02
C GLN A 129 -3.65 -17.82 1.64
N LYS A 130 -4.82 -18.10 1.04
CA LYS A 130 -5.80 -17.09 0.63
C LYS A 130 -6.96 -16.93 1.63
N LEU A 131 -7.06 -17.81 2.62
CA LEU A 131 -8.08 -17.73 3.67
C LEU A 131 -7.88 -16.48 4.53
N THR A 132 -8.98 -15.90 5.00
CA THR A 132 -8.93 -14.80 5.98
C THR A 132 -8.39 -15.29 7.32
N VAL A 133 -7.97 -14.35 8.19
CA VAL A 133 -7.52 -14.67 9.57
C VAL A 133 -8.61 -15.48 10.31
N GLU A 134 -9.87 -15.04 10.27
CA GLU A 134 -10.99 -15.76 10.90
C GLU A 134 -11.13 -17.21 10.38
N GLN A 135 -11.04 -17.41 9.06
CA GLN A 135 -11.09 -18.75 8.46
C GLN A 135 -9.88 -19.60 8.87
N LEU A 136 -8.70 -19.00 9.05
CA LEU A 136 -7.51 -19.70 9.51
C LEU A 136 -7.65 -20.11 10.98
N GLU A 137 -8.17 -19.24 11.84
CA GLU A 137 -8.49 -19.56 13.24
C GLU A 137 -9.50 -20.71 13.33
N ASP A 138 -10.60 -20.65 12.57
CA ASP A 138 -11.61 -21.71 12.49
C ASP A 138 -11.02 -23.04 12.00
N LEU A 139 -10.16 -22.99 10.97
CA LEU A 139 -9.42 -24.16 10.49
C LEU A 139 -8.50 -24.73 11.57
N GLY A 140 -7.89 -23.88 12.39
CA GLY A 140 -7.02 -24.28 13.50
C GLY A 140 -7.76 -25.05 14.59
N GLU A 141 -8.99 -24.65 14.90
CA GLU A 141 -9.86 -25.40 15.83
C GLU A 141 -10.32 -26.72 15.21
N ALA A 142 -10.88 -26.68 13.99
CA ALA A 142 -11.37 -27.84 13.28
C ALA A 142 -10.28 -28.90 13.02
N LEU A 143 -9.02 -28.46 12.86
CA LEU A 143 -7.85 -29.32 12.68
C LEU A 143 -7.70 -30.34 13.81
N LEU A 144 -8.09 -30.01 15.04
CA LEU A 144 -7.99 -30.91 16.19
C LEU A 144 -8.95 -32.10 16.08
N ASP A 145 -10.09 -31.90 15.41
CA ASP A 145 -11.13 -32.92 15.26
C ASP A 145 -10.92 -33.81 14.03
N PHE A 146 -10.18 -33.33 13.01
CA PHE A 146 -9.94 -34.08 11.78
C PHE A 146 -9.35 -35.46 12.05
N LYS A 147 -9.86 -36.50 11.38
CA LYS A 147 -9.34 -37.87 11.46
C LYS A 147 -8.56 -38.24 10.19
N SER A 148 -8.82 -37.56 9.09
CA SER A 148 -8.23 -37.84 7.78
C SER A 148 -8.00 -36.56 6.96
N GLN A 149 -7.23 -36.68 5.89
CA GLN A 149 -7.06 -35.61 4.91
C GLN A 149 -8.36 -35.28 4.16
N ALA A 150 -9.30 -36.22 4.06
CA ALA A 150 -10.60 -35.97 3.44
C ALA A 150 -11.42 -34.94 4.24
N ASP A 151 -11.29 -34.92 5.57
CA ASP A 151 -11.98 -33.95 6.43
C ASP A 151 -11.51 -32.53 6.14
N LEU A 152 -10.20 -32.33 5.94
CA LEU A 152 -9.61 -31.06 5.52
C LEU A 152 -10.15 -30.60 4.16
N ILE A 153 -10.18 -31.49 3.18
CA ILE A 153 -10.67 -31.16 1.84
C ILE A 153 -12.15 -30.80 1.89
N ASN A 154 -12.94 -31.54 2.67
CA ASN A 154 -14.36 -31.25 2.85
C ASN A 154 -14.59 -29.89 3.52
N TRP A 155 -13.79 -29.55 4.54
CA TRP A 155 -13.84 -28.25 5.20
C TRP A 155 -13.51 -27.12 4.22
N LEU A 156 -12.43 -27.25 3.45
CA LEU A 156 -12.01 -26.24 2.46
C LEU A 156 -13.01 -26.04 1.31
N ASN A 157 -13.89 -27.01 1.06
CA ASN A 157 -14.96 -26.88 0.06
C ASN A 157 -16.24 -26.24 0.62
N GLN A 158 -16.34 -26.11 1.95
CA GLN A 158 -17.49 -25.50 2.65
C GLN A 158 -17.19 -24.07 3.11
N ALA A 159 -15.91 -23.74 3.32
CA ALA A 159 -15.40 -22.41 3.63
C ALA A 159 -15.35 -21.50 2.40
#